data_AF-A0A3C0JR02-F1
#
_entry.id   AF-A0A3C0JR02-F1
#
_cell.length_a   1.000
_cell.length_b   1.000
_cell.length_c   1.000
_cell.angle_alpha   90.00
_cell.angle_beta   90.00
_cell.angle_gamma   90.00
#
_symmetry.space_group_name_H-M   'P 1'
#
loop_
_entity.id
_entity.type
_entity.pdbx_description
1 polymer ?
#
loop_
_entity_poly.entity_id
_entity_poly.type
_entity_poly.pdbx_seq_one_letter_code
_entity_poly.pdbx_strand_id
1 'polypeptide(L)' 'LGWRKPCYPLADEHVQDVDELYEADLWQKYGVGNDPRCANCMMHCGFESATIFKAISTPKDWATLIKSGAARKGGITAA' A
#
# COMPACT_ATOMS: atom_id res chain seq x y z
N LEU A 1 -6.82 -17.34 -21.44
CA LEU A 1 -6.58 -16.28 -20.44
C LEU A 1 -5.07 -16.27 -20.21
N GLY A 2 -4.41 -15.16 -20.49
CA GLY A 2 -2.94 -15.06 -20.46
C GLY A 2 -2.38 -14.95 -19.04
N TRP A 3 -1.36 -14.14 -18.85
CA TRP A 3 -0.74 -13.89 -17.55
C TRP A 3 -1.61 -12.96 -16.69
N ARG A 4 -1.84 -13.33 -15.44
CA ARG A 4 -2.64 -12.53 -14.52
C ARG A 4 -1.83 -11.35 -13.99
N LYS A 5 -2.43 -10.15 -13.92
CA LYS A 5 -1.76 -8.99 -13.31
C LYS A 5 -1.41 -9.24 -11.83
N PRO A 6 -0.31 -8.65 -11.33
CA PRO A 6 0.45 -9.24 -10.23
C PRO A 6 -0.09 -8.93 -8.82
N CYS A 7 -1.06 -8.01 -8.67
CA CYS A 7 -1.62 -7.70 -7.37
C CYS A 7 -2.68 -8.75 -6.97
N TYR A 8 -2.27 -9.76 -6.19
CA TYR A 8 -3.10 -10.91 -5.73
C TYR A 8 -4.52 -10.54 -5.25
N PRO A 9 -4.74 -9.43 -4.53
CA PRO A 9 -6.08 -9.02 -4.09
C PRO A 9 -6.93 -8.33 -5.16
N LEU A 10 -6.30 -7.75 -6.20
CA LEU A 10 -6.99 -6.95 -7.21
C LEU A 10 -7.29 -7.81 -8.43
N ALA A 11 -6.27 -8.46 -9.00
CA ALA A 11 -6.35 -9.53 -9.99
C ALA A 11 -7.45 -9.42 -11.09
N ASP A 12 -7.91 -8.20 -11.40
CA ASP A 12 -9.02 -7.92 -12.33
C ASP A 12 -8.67 -8.30 -13.79
N GLU A 13 -7.37 -8.25 -14.03
CA GLU A 13 -6.60 -8.29 -15.27
C GLU A 13 -5.97 -9.58 -15.79
N HIS A 14 -6.00 -9.87 -17.10
CA HIS A 14 -4.98 -10.74 -17.71
C HIS A 14 -4.34 -10.08 -18.94
N VAL A 15 -3.01 -10.10 -19.01
CA VAL A 15 -2.18 -9.66 -20.14
C VAL A 15 -1.75 -10.86 -20.98
N GLN A 16 -1.46 -10.69 -22.26
CA GLN A 16 -1.04 -11.80 -23.12
C GLN A 16 0.48 -11.96 -23.14
N ASP A 17 1.21 -10.86 -22.94
CA ASP A 17 2.65 -10.85 -22.86
C ASP A 17 3.11 -10.76 -21.40
N VAL A 18 4.11 -11.56 -21.05
CA VAL A 18 4.70 -11.56 -19.72
C VAL A 18 5.49 -10.27 -19.48
N ASP A 19 6.01 -9.65 -20.53
CA ASP A 19 6.84 -8.45 -20.42
C ASP A 19 6.04 -7.24 -19.90
N GLU A 20 4.73 -7.22 -20.17
CA GLU A 20 3.80 -6.23 -19.60
C GLU A 20 3.75 -6.25 -18.07
N LEU A 21 4.13 -7.36 -17.42
CA LEU A 21 4.21 -7.46 -15.95
C LEU A 21 5.46 -6.81 -15.36
N TYR A 22 6.50 -6.62 -16.18
CA TYR A 22 7.77 -6.02 -15.76
C TYR A 22 7.83 -4.51 -16.00
N GLU A 23 6.86 -3.96 -16.74
CA GLU A 23 6.77 -2.53 -17.00
C GLU A 23 6.63 -1.71 -15.71
N ALA A 24 7.48 -0.69 -15.55
CA ALA A 24 7.53 0.10 -14.31
C ALA A 24 6.27 0.93 -14.08
N ASP A 25 5.59 1.35 -15.15
CA ASP A 25 4.36 2.15 -15.10
C ASP A 25 3.18 1.34 -14.55
N LEU A 26 3.14 0.02 -14.79
CA LEU A 26 2.15 -0.88 -14.23
C LEU A 26 2.19 -0.82 -12.70
N TRP A 27 3.39 -0.85 -12.12
CA TRP A 27 3.58 -0.85 -10.68
C TRP A 27 3.26 0.50 -10.03
N GLN A 28 3.31 1.62 -10.77
CA GLN A 28 2.88 2.93 -10.27
C GLN A 28 1.38 3.01 -9.99
N LYS A 29 0.58 2.11 -10.57
CA LYS A 29 -0.88 2.05 -10.36
C LYS A 29 -1.26 1.40 -9.03
N TYR A 30 -0.32 0.66 -8.42
CA TYR A 30 -0.53 -0.04 -7.16
C TYR A 30 0.09 0.73 -5.99
N GLY A 31 -0.40 0.45 -4.77
CA GLY A 31 0.10 1.05 -3.54
C GLY A 31 -0.86 2.08 -2.93
N VAL A 32 -0.59 2.44 -1.68
CA VAL A 32 -1.46 3.34 -0.92
C VAL A 32 -1.49 4.72 -1.57
N GLY A 33 -2.69 5.25 -1.80
CA GLY A 33 -2.90 6.52 -2.48
C GLY A 33 -3.09 6.41 -4.00
N ASN A 34 -2.71 5.28 -4.61
CA ASN A 34 -2.85 5.01 -6.06
C ASN A 34 -4.12 4.19 -6.38
N ASP A 35 -4.39 3.13 -5.61
CA ASP A 35 -5.62 2.35 -5.69
C ASP A 35 -6.28 2.28 -4.30
N PRO A 36 -7.59 2.58 -4.16
CA PRO A 36 -8.29 2.54 -2.86
C PRO A 36 -8.26 1.17 -2.20
N ARG A 37 -8.15 0.09 -2.97
CA ARG A 37 -8.09 -1.30 -2.47
C ARG A 37 -6.71 -1.62 -1.90
N CYS A 38 -5.67 -0.86 -2.27
CA CYS A 38 -4.33 -0.98 -1.68
C CYS A 38 -4.23 -0.36 -0.27
N ALA A 39 -5.25 0.37 0.21
CA ALA A 39 -5.28 0.98 1.54
C ALA A 39 -5.00 -0.02 2.68
N ASN A 40 -5.54 -1.22 2.56
CA ASN A 40 -5.55 -2.25 3.61
C ASN A 40 -5.04 -3.61 3.12
N CYS A 41 -4.37 -3.68 1.95
CA CYS A 41 -4.09 -4.96 1.29
C CYS A 41 -3.05 -5.83 2.00
N MET A 42 -2.43 -5.35 3.10
CA MET A 42 -1.41 -6.01 3.95
C MET A 42 -0.20 -6.63 3.23
N MET A 43 -0.12 -6.51 1.91
CA MET A 43 0.94 -7.09 1.08
C MET A 43 2.25 -6.31 1.18
N HIS A 44 2.16 -5.02 1.53
CA HIS A 44 3.30 -4.30 2.09
C HIS A 44 3.42 -4.67 3.57
N CYS A 45 4.36 -5.58 3.90
CA CYS A 45 4.68 -6.03 5.25
C CYS A 45 5.13 -4.91 6.23
N GLY A 46 4.99 -3.64 5.88
CA GLY A 46 5.43 -2.48 6.67
C GLY A 46 4.42 -1.97 7.71
N PHE A 47 3.21 -2.53 7.78
CA PHE A 47 2.20 -2.13 8.76
C PHE A 47 2.17 -3.09 9.95
N GLU A 48 3.25 -3.10 10.73
CA GLU A 48 3.27 -3.85 11.98
C GLU A 48 2.53 -3.04 13.06
N SER A 49 1.42 -3.59 13.58
CA SER A 49 0.59 -2.95 14.61
C SER A 49 1.40 -2.54 15.85
N ALA A 50 2.45 -3.30 16.19
CA ALA A 50 3.38 -2.97 17.26
C ALA A 50 4.03 -1.59 17.11
N THR A 51 4.33 -1.16 15.88
CA THR A 51 4.90 0.16 15.60
C THR A 51 3.91 1.28 15.89
N ILE A 52 2.61 1.06 15.65
CA ILE A 52 1.54 2.03 15.94
C ILE A 52 1.36 2.15 17.46
N PHE A 53 1.30 1.03 18.19
CA PHE A 53 1.18 1.02 19.65
C PHE A 53 2.38 1.68 20.35
N LYS A 54 3.58 1.53 19.78
CA LYS A 54 4.76 2.24 20.26
C LYS A 54 4.70 3.74 19.97
N ALA A 55 4.20 4.12 18.80
CA ALA A 55 4.08 5.53 18.43
C ALA A 55 3.08 6.30 19.32
N ILE A 56 1.99 5.66 19.77
CA ILE A 56 1.03 6.32 20.68
C ILE A 56 1.51 6.44 22.14
N SER A 57 2.46 5.60 22.56
CA SER A 57 3.00 5.61 23.93
C SER A 57 4.15 6.61 24.11
N THR A 58 4.67 7.18 23.01
CA THR A 58 5.78 8.14 23.04
C THR A 58 5.33 9.48 22.45
N PRO A 59 5.34 10.61 23.20
CA PRO A 59 4.82 11.89 22.73
C PRO A 59 5.45 12.42 21.42
N LYS A 60 6.76 12.19 21.24
CA LYS A 60 7.51 12.56 20.03
C LYS A 60 7.05 11.75 18.82
N ASP A 61 6.85 10.45 19.01
CA ASP A 61 6.44 9.55 17.93
C ASP A 61 4.96 9.74 17.61
N TRP A 62 4.14 10.13 18.58
CA TRP A 62 2.74 10.52 18.37
C TRP A 62 2.62 11.78 17.52
N ALA A 63 3.43 12.80 17.81
CA ALA A 63 3.51 14.00 16.99
C ALA A 63 4.01 13.68 15.56
N THR A 64 4.95 12.75 15.44
CA THR A 64 5.43 12.25 14.14
C THR A 64 4.32 11.50 13.40
N LEU A 65 3.56 10.65 14.11
CA LEU A 65 2.43 9.90 13.58
C LEU A 65 1.35 10.84 13.04
N ILE A 66 0.94 11.86 13.79
CA ILE A 66 -0.05 12.86 13.36
C ILE A 66 0.42 13.62 12.12
N LYS A 67 1.65 14.15 12.13
CA LYS A 67 2.23 14.82 10.96
C LYS A 67 2.26 13.90 9.75
N SER A 68 2.62 12.64 9.99
CA SER A 68 2.69 11.62 8.96
C SER A 68 1.32 11.11 8.52
N GLY A 69 0.27 11.26 9.33
CA GLY A 69 -1.10 10.96 8.92
C GLY A 69 -1.68 12.08 8.08
N ALA A 70 -1.43 13.33 8.46
CA ALA A 70 -1.88 14.50 7.70
C ALA A 70 -1.16 14.67 6.34
N ALA A 71 0.09 14.21 6.22
CA ALA A 71 0.94 14.48 5.05
C ALA A 71 0.93 13.39 3.96
N ARG A 72 0.47 12.17 4.23
CA ARG A 72 0.50 11.06 3.26
C ARG A 72 -0.77 10.23 3.38
N LYS A 73 -1.40 9.93 2.23
CA LYS A 73 -2.39 8.85 2.10
C LYS A 73 -1.67 7.52 2.38
N GLY A 74 -1.48 7.19 3.66
CA GLY A 74 -0.86 5.96 4.14
C GLY A 74 -1.88 5.16 4.96
N GLY A 75 -1.64 3.87 5.18
CA GLY A 75 -2.58 2.98 5.90
C GLY A 75 -2.98 3.41 7.32
N ILE A 76 -2.31 4.42 7.90
CA ILE A 76 -2.65 5.04 9.19
C ILE A 76 -3.87 5.99 9.06
N THR A 77 -4.13 6.52 7.86
CA THR A 77 -5.24 7.43 7.55
C THR A 77 -6.13 6.94 6.40
N ALA A 78 -5.94 5.68 5.98
CA ALA A 78 -6.72 5.06 4.92
C ALA A 78 -7.96 4.31 5.45
N ALA A 79 -8.42 4.67 6.65
CA ALA A 79 -9.71 4.30 7.21
C ALA A 79 -10.72 5.44 7.00
#